data_AF-A0A4Q6B7N3-F1
#
_entry.id   AF-A0A4Q6B7N3-F1
#
_cell.length_a   1.000
_cell.length_b   1.000
_cell.length_c   1.000
_cell.angle_alpha   90.00
_cell.angle_beta   90.00
_cell.angle_gamma   90.00
#
_symmetry.space_group_name_H-M   'P 1'
#
loop_
_entity.id
_entity.type
_entity.pdbx_description
1 polymer ?
#
loop_
_entity_poly.entity_id
_entity_poly.type
_entity_poly.pdbx_seq_one_letter_code
_entity_poly.pdbx_strand_id
1 'polypeptide(L)'
;MDKILDFLDFSSIDPQMYWRIASQDGSKTYEIFWRRDTTIHWRFREFGSIFWTLSTAERIIADLRNEGLDMELFEHAIKNSLLHQVCFADRIVKDSRALLGADLVNAGIQDHEEFLKNIGSLVERVNPKDSSPQLRIVKD
;
A
#
# COMPACT_ATOMS: atom_id res chain seq x y z
N MET A 1 -12.44 -1.80 4.19
CA MET A 1 -11.03 -1.82 4.60
C MET A 1 -10.14 -2.42 3.52
N ASP A 2 -10.49 -3.56 2.92
CA ASP A 2 -9.66 -4.30 1.95
C ASP A 2 -9.10 -3.41 0.82
N LYS A 3 -9.95 -2.60 0.17
CA LYS A 3 -9.52 -1.64 -0.86
C LYS A 3 -8.44 -0.65 -0.41
N ILE A 4 -8.42 -0.29 0.87
CA ILE A 4 -7.43 0.63 1.45
C ILE A 4 -6.10 -0.11 1.66
N LEU A 5 -6.15 -1.36 2.11
CA LEU A 5 -4.97 -2.20 2.27
C LEU A 5 -4.34 -2.52 0.90
N ASP A 6 -5.16 -2.82 -0.11
CA ASP A 6 -4.69 -2.97 -1.49
C ASP A 6 -4.02 -1.68 -1.97
N PHE A 7 -4.65 -0.53 -1.73
CA PHE A 7 -4.05 0.76 -2.12
C PHE A 7 -2.69 1.00 -1.45
N LEU A 8 -2.53 0.61 -0.18
CA LEU A 8 -1.24 0.72 0.51
C LEU A 8 -0.16 -0.09 -0.20
N ASP A 9 -0.44 -1.35 -0.51
CA ASP A 9 0.53 -2.26 -1.12
C ASP A 9 0.89 -1.85 -2.57
N PHE A 10 -0.08 -1.37 -3.35
CA PHE A 10 0.16 -1.06 -4.77
C PHE A 10 0.50 0.40 -5.06
N SER A 11 -0.05 1.34 -4.29
CA SER A 11 -0.14 2.74 -4.73
C SER A 11 0.40 3.77 -3.73
N SER A 12 0.75 3.36 -2.51
CA SER A 12 1.30 4.33 -1.56
C SER A 12 2.67 4.85 -2.02
N ILE A 13 2.97 6.11 -1.71
CA ILE A 13 4.26 6.74 -1.99
C ILE A 13 5.29 6.35 -0.93
N ASP A 14 4.90 6.34 0.35
CA ASP A 14 5.79 5.93 1.43
C ASP A 14 5.86 4.39 1.50
N PRO A 15 7.06 3.77 1.47
CA PRO A 15 7.18 2.32 1.61
C PRO A 15 6.93 1.82 3.04
N GLN A 16 6.82 2.72 4.03
CA GLN A 16 6.63 2.37 5.43
C GLN A 16 5.66 3.32 6.12
N MET A 17 4.83 2.79 7.01
CA MET A 17 3.90 3.59 7.81
C MET A 17 3.77 3.06 9.21
N TYR A 18 3.49 3.99 10.13
CA TYR A 18 3.42 3.71 11.54
C TYR A 18 2.23 4.45 12.17
N TRP A 19 1.50 3.75 13.02
CA TRP A 19 0.35 4.31 13.73
C TRP A 19 0.36 3.90 15.21
N ARG A 20 -0.20 4.76 16.05
CA ARG A 20 -0.57 4.44 17.43
C ARG A 20 -2.08 4.54 17.57
N ILE A 21 -2.72 3.44 17.91
CA ILE A 21 -4.18 3.34 17.98
C ILE A 21 -4.57 2.80 19.35
N ALA A 22 -5.51 3.48 20.01
CA ALA A 22 -6.04 3.01 21.29
C ALA A 22 -6.98 1.80 21.10
N SER A 23 -7.10 0.97 22.12
CA SER A 23 -8.20 0.01 22.20
C SER A 23 -9.52 0.75 22.32
N GLN A 24 -10.62 0.08 21.97
CA GLN A 24 -11.96 0.67 21.96
C GLN A 24 -12.42 1.16 23.35
N ASP A 25 -11.93 0.53 24.41
CA ASP A 25 -12.17 0.93 25.81
C ASP A 25 -11.15 1.97 26.33
N GLY A 26 -10.16 2.34 25.53
CA GLY A 26 -9.08 3.27 25.89
C GLY A 26 -8.07 2.72 26.91
N SER A 27 -8.16 1.45 27.31
CA SER A 27 -7.29 0.87 28.34
C SER A 27 -5.87 0.59 27.85
N LYS A 28 -5.72 0.35 26.54
CA LYS A 28 -4.46 0.01 25.89
C LYS A 28 -4.21 0.91 24.69
N THR A 29 -2.94 1.00 24.31
CA THR A 29 -2.52 1.59 23.03
C THR A 29 -1.67 0.57 22.30
N TYR A 30 -1.88 0.44 21.00
CA TYR A 30 -1.13 -0.44 20.13
C TYR A 30 -0.31 0.37 19.13
N GLU A 31 0.91 -0.11 18.89
CA GLU A 31 1.74 0.34 17.79
C GLU A 31 1.50 -0.59 16.60
N ILE A 32 1.18 -0.02 15.45
CA ILE A 32 0.97 -0.76 14.20
C ILE A 32 1.98 -0.25 13.20
N PHE A 33 2.69 -1.17 12.55
CA PHE A 33 3.71 -0.86 11.58
C PHE A 33 3.46 -1.64 10.31
N TRP A 34 3.51 -0.94 9.18
CA TRP A 34 3.41 -1.50 7.85
C TRP A 34 4.66 -1.18 7.04
N ARG A 35 5.20 -2.17 6.34
CA ARG A 35 6.40 -2.04 5.49
C ARG A 35 6.33 -2.92 4.26
N ARG A 36 6.29 -2.29 3.08
CA ARG A 36 6.17 -2.98 1.78
C ARG A 36 7.43 -3.72 1.35
N ASP A 37 8.59 -3.33 1.87
CA ASP A 37 9.89 -3.91 1.51
C ASP A 37 10.21 -5.21 2.27
N THR A 38 9.25 -5.77 3.03
CA THR A 38 9.46 -6.95 3.88
C THR A 38 8.52 -8.08 3.49
N THR A 39 8.87 -9.34 3.76
CA THR A 39 7.99 -10.47 3.38
C THR A 39 6.64 -10.43 4.10
N ILE A 40 6.62 -9.93 5.33
CA ILE A 40 5.41 -9.77 6.13
C ILE A 40 5.25 -8.27 6.42
N HIS A 41 4.34 -7.64 5.66
CA HIS A 41 4.16 -6.20 5.68
C HIS A 41 3.69 -5.69 7.04
N TRP A 42 2.77 -6.42 7.69
CA TRP A 42 2.08 -5.94 8.88
C TRP A 42 2.67 -6.49 10.16
N ARG A 43 2.85 -5.58 11.12
CA ARG A 43 3.32 -5.90 12.47
C ARG A 43 2.57 -5.03 13.46
N PHE A 44 2.23 -5.57 14.62
CA PHE A 44 1.64 -4.78 15.68
C PHE A 44 2.07 -5.28 17.05
N ARG A 45 1.99 -4.43 18.07
CA ARG A 45 2.24 -4.78 19.46
C ARG A 45 1.53 -3.82 20.40
N GLU A 46 1.28 -4.24 21.63
CA GLU A 46 0.90 -3.33 22.70
C GLU A 46 2.05 -2.35 22.98
N PHE A 47 1.73 -1.07 23.21
CA PHE A 47 2.70 -0.02 23.45
C PHE A 47 3.57 -0.34 24.67
N GLY A 48 4.90 -0.28 24.49
CA GLY A 48 5.86 -0.66 25.53
C GLY A 48 6.25 -2.15 25.51
N SER A 49 5.58 -3.00 24.73
CA SER A 49 6.02 -4.37 24.49
C SER A 49 7.30 -4.41 23.65
N ILE A 50 8.16 -5.39 23.90
CA ILE A 50 9.38 -5.62 23.12
C ILE A 50 9.07 -6.47 21.87
N PHE A 51 8.08 -7.35 21.95
CA PHE A 51 7.78 -8.32 20.90
C PHE A 51 6.74 -7.79 19.92
N TRP A 52 7.03 -7.94 18.63
CA TRP A 52 6.11 -7.65 17.54
C TRP A 52 5.36 -8.90 17.13
N THR A 53 4.04 -8.78 17.04
CA THR A 53 3.18 -9.77 16.38
C THR A 53 3.21 -9.50 14.88
N LEU A 54 3.48 -10.52 14.07
CA LEU A 54 3.49 -10.44 12.61
C LEU A 54 2.13 -10.89 12.07
N SER A 55 1.60 -10.19 11.06
CA SER A 55 0.31 -10.53 10.45
C SER A 55 0.34 -10.33 8.93
N THR A 56 -0.52 -11.05 8.22
CA THR A 56 -0.68 -10.93 6.76
C THR A 56 -1.78 -9.91 6.42
N ALA A 57 -1.84 -9.47 5.17
CA ALA A 57 -2.87 -8.53 4.72
C ALA A 57 -4.29 -9.10 4.90
N GLU A 58 -4.45 -10.41 4.70
CA GLU A 58 -5.75 -11.11 4.85
C GLU A 58 -6.19 -11.22 6.31
N ARG A 59 -5.24 -11.15 7.25
CA ARG A 59 -5.48 -11.43 8.68
C ARG A 59 -5.44 -10.20 9.57
N ILE A 60 -4.72 -9.14 9.19
CA ILE A 60 -4.45 -8.00 10.06
C ILE A 60 -5.73 -7.40 10.65
N ILE A 61 -6.81 -7.32 9.88
CA ILE A 61 -8.08 -6.79 10.36
C ILE A 61 -8.73 -7.68 11.43
N ALA A 62 -8.67 -9.00 11.25
CA ALA A 62 -9.18 -9.93 12.25
C ALA A 62 -8.30 -9.94 13.50
N ASP A 63 -6.97 -9.94 13.33
CA ASP A 63 -6.01 -9.95 14.43
C ASP A 63 -6.15 -8.67 15.28
N LEU A 64 -6.23 -7.47 14.68
CA LEU A 64 -6.41 -6.21 15.41
C LEU A 64 -7.77 -6.13 16.12
N ARG A 65 -8.84 -6.67 15.52
CA ARG A 65 -10.16 -6.75 16.18
C ARG A 65 -10.14 -7.64 17.41
N ASN A 66 -9.44 -8.78 17.34
CA ASN A 66 -9.30 -9.70 18.47
C ASN A 66 -8.56 -9.07 19.66
N GLU A 67 -7.64 -8.15 19.39
CA GLU A 67 -6.94 -7.36 20.40
C GLU A 67 -7.76 -6.17 20.93
N GLY A 68 -8.99 -5.99 20.44
CA GLY A 68 -9.91 -4.93 20.88
C GLY A 68 -9.55 -3.54 20.38
N LEU A 69 -8.84 -3.41 19.26
CA LEU A 69 -8.54 -2.10 18.67
C LEU A 69 -9.78 -1.41 18.13
N ASP A 70 -9.80 -0.09 18.25
CA ASP A 70 -10.77 0.75 17.53
C ASP A 70 -10.44 0.75 16.03
N MET A 71 -11.21 -0.03 15.28
CA MET A 71 -11.02 -0.20 13.85
C MET A 71 -11.46 1.03 13.04
N GLU A 72 -12.37 1.85 13.55
CA GLU A 72 -12.77 3.10 12.88
C GLU A 72 -11.65 4.12 12.99
N LEU A 73 -11.05 4.25 14.18
CA LEU A 73 -9.89 5.09 14.41
C LEU A 73 -8.71 4.64 13.54
N PHE A 74 -8.47 3.33 13.45
CA PHE A 74 -7.43 2.79 12.56
C PHE A 74 -7.70 3.08 11.09
N GLU A 75 -8.94 2.89 10.61
CA GLU A 75 -9.32 3.23 9.23
C GLU A 75 -9.04 4.71 8.92
N HIS A 76 -9.44 5.58 9.84
CA HIS A 76 -9.26 7.02 9.70
C HIS A 76 -7.77 7.40 9.68
N ALA A 77 -6.95 6.77 10.54
CA ALA A 77 -5.52 6.99 10.59
C ALA A 77 -4.82 6.61 9.27
N ILE A 78 -5.18 5.47 8.67
CA ILE A 78 -4.67 5.06 7.36
C ILE A 78 -5.11 6.06 6.28
N LYS A 79 -6.40 6.39 6.22
CA LYS A 79 -6.93 7.34 5.22
C LYS A 79 -6.24 8.69 5.29
N ASN A 80 -6.03 9.23 6.49
CA ASN A 80 -5.31 10.49 6.67
C ASN A 80 -3.85 10.40 6.23
N SER A 81 -3.19 9.26 6.49
CA SER A 81 -1.80 9.05 6.05
C SER A 81 -1.69 9.02 4.52
N LEU A 82 -2.62 8.33 3.86
CA LEU A 82 -2.71 8.31 2.39
C LEU A 82 -3.05 9.68 1.82
N LEU A 83 -3.99 10.40 2.43
CA LEU A 83 -4.36 11.76 2.02
C LEU A 83 -3.17 12.72 2.11
N HIS A 84 -2.39 12.66 3.19
CA HIS A 84 -1.17 13.47 3.33
C HIS A 84 -0.16 13.19 2.21
N GLN A 85 0.00 11.94 1.80
CA GLN A 85 0.88 11.59 0.67
C GLN A 85 0.39 12.20 -0.64
N VAL A 86 -0.92 12.15 -0.91
CA VAL A 86 -1.51 12.77 -2.10
C VAL A 86 -1.35 14.29 -2.08
N CYS A 87 -1.65 14.95 -0.96
CA CYS A 87 -1.47 16.39 -0.81
C CYS A 87 -0.01 16.81 -0.98
N PHE A 88 0.93 16.00 -0.46
CA PHE A 88 2.35 16.24 -0.63
C PHE A 88 2.79 16.10 -2.09
N ALA A 89 2.33 15.07 -2.80
CA ALA A 89 2.60 14.88 -4.22
C ALA A 89 2.05 16.03 -5.07
N ASP A 90 0.80 16.46 -4.83
CA ASP A 90 0.20 17.61 -5.51
C ASP A 90 1.01 18.89 -5.29
N ARG A 91 1.45 19.13 -4.06
CA ARG A 91 2.33 20.25 -3.74
C ARG A 91 3.65 20.17 -4.51
N ILE A 92 4.31 19.01 -4.56
CA ILE A 92 5.55 18.82 -5.33
C ILE A 92 5.32 19.18 -6.80
N VAL A 93 4.23 18.70 -7.40
CA VAL A 93 3.90 19.00 -8.81
C VAL A 93 3.71 20.50 -9.00
N LYS A 94 2.95 21.16 -8.12
CA LYS A 94 2.74 22.62 -8.17
C LYS A 94 4.04 23.40 -8.06
N ASP A 95 4.89 23.07 -7.09
CA ASP A 95 6.17 23.74 -6.86
C ASP A 95 7.14 23.49 -8.03
N SER A 96 7.13 22.28 -8.59
CA SER A 96 7.92 21.94 -9.79
C SER A 96 7.48 22.73 -11.01
N ARG A 97 6.16 22.91 -11.23
CA ARG A 97 5.64 23.74 -12.33
C ARG A 97 6.06 25.20 -12.18
N ALA A 98 6.08 25.72 -10.95
CA ALA A 98 6.51 27.08 -10.68
C ALA A 98 8.02 27.28 -10.93
N LEU A 99 8.84 26.26 -10.62
CA LEU A 99 10.29 26.32 -10.77
C LEU A 99 10.79 26.02 -12.20
N LEU A 100 10.21 25.01 -12.85
CA LEU A 100 10.71 24.43 -14.11
C LEU A 100 9.83 24.80 -15.32
N GLY A 101 8.65 25.37 -15.09
CA GLY A 101 7.64 25.63 -16.12
C GLY A 101 6.61 24.50 -16.25
N ALA A 102 5.36 24.88 -16.49
CA ALA A 102 4.25 23.92 -16.53
C ALA A 102 4.35 22.92 -17.69
N ASP A 103 4.81 23.38 -18.87
CA ASP A 103 4.91 22.55 -20.07
C ASP A 103 5.90 21.41 -19.89
N LEU A 104 7.09 21.70 -19.34
CA LEU A 104 8.13 20.69 -19.09
C LEU A 104 7.67 19.64 -18.08
N VAL A 105 7.03 20.07 -16.99
CA VAL A 105 6.53 19.14 -15.96
C VAL A 105 5.39 18.28 -16.50
N ASN A 106 4.45 18.86 -17.24
CA ASN A 106 3.34 18.10 -17.82
C ASN A 106 3.80 17.10 -18.88
N ALA A 107 4.76 17.48 -19.73
CA ALA A 107 5.39 16.56 -20.67
C ALA A 107 6.07 15.40 -19.94
N GLY A 108 6.85 15.68 -18.88
CA GLY A 108 7.49 14.65 -18.08
C GLY A 108 6.51 13.68 -17.38
N ILE A 109 5.35 14.18 -16.91
CA ILE A 109 4.28 13.34 -16.37
C ILE A 109 3.69 12.44 -17.47
N GLN A 110 3.38 13.00 -18.64
CA GLN A 110 2.83 12.25 -19.77
C GLN A 110 3.79 11.16 -20.26
N ASP A 111 5.07 11.50 -20.44
CA ASP A 111 6.11 10.55 -20.86
C ASP A 111 6.23 9.39 -19.86
N HIS A 112 6.12 9.68 -18.56
CA HIS A 112 6.15 8.66 -17.52
C HIS A 112 4.90 7.76 -17.53
N GLU A 113 3.71 8.33 -17.67
CA GLU A 113 2.46 7.58 -17.79
C GLU A 113 2.48 6.65 -19.01
N GLU A 114 2.99 7.14 -20.15
CA GLU A 114 3.15 6.35 -21.36
C GLU A 114 4.16 5.21 -21.18
N PHE A 115 5.29 5.49 -20.53
CA PHE A 115 6.28 4.47 -20.18
C PHE A 115 5.67 3.36 -19.30
N LEU A 116 4.94 3.71 -18.25
CA LEU A 116 4.28 2.74 -17.37
C LEU A 116 3.24 1.90 -18.12
N LYS A 117 2.44 2.54 -18.99
CA LYS A 117 1.48 1.84 -19.85
C LYS A 117 2.19 0.84 -20.78
N ASN A 118 3.28 1.24 -21.40
CA ASN A 118 4.06 0.39 -22.30
C ASN A 118 4.68 -0.81 -21.57
N ILE A 119 5.20 -0.61 -20.35
CA ILE A 119 5.66 -1.72 -19.49
C ILE A 119 4.51 -2.66 -19.15
N GLY A 120 3.35 -2.13 -18.74
CA GLY A 120 2.17 -2.95 -18.44
C GLY A 120 1.79 -3.87 -19.61
N SER A 121 1.70 -3.32 -20.82
CA SER A 121 1.41 -4.09 -22.03
C SER A 121 2.51 -5.11 -22.37
N LEU A 122 3.78 -4.82 -22.09
CA LEU A 122 4.88 -5.77 -22.31
C LEU A 122 4.78 -6.95 -21.33
N VAL A 123 4.51 -6.69 -20.05
CA VAL A 123 4.34 -7.73 -19.02
C VAL A 123 3.19 -8.66 -19.37
N GLU A 124 2.05 -8.12 -19.80
CA GLU A 124 0.90 -8.91 -20.25
C GLU A 124 1.21 -9.79 -21.47
N ARG A 125 2.02 -9.30 -22.41
CA ARG A 125 2.45 -10.06 -23.59
C ARG A 125 3.42 -11.20 -23.27
N VAL A 126 4.30 -11.00 -22.31
CA VAL A 126 5.33 -11.99 -21.92
C VAL A 126 4.78 -13.02 -20.93
N ASN A 127 3.78 -12.65 -20.14
CA ASN A 127 3.16 -13.54 -19.15
C ASN A 127 1.62 -13.58 -19.33
N PRO A 128 1.11 -14.10 -20.45
CA PRO A 128 -0.32 -14.23 -20.65
C PRO A 128 -0.87 -15.18 -19.58
N LYS A 129 -1.74 -14.67 -18.71
CA LYS A 129 -2.36 -15.38 -17.58
C LYS A 129 -3.17 -16.65 -17.97
N ASP A 130 -3.21 -17.01 -19.27
CA ASP A 130 -3.99 -18.10 -19.84
C ASP A 130 -3.17 -19.19 -20.58
N SER A 131 -1.86 -19.30 -20.36
CA SER A 131 -1.11 -20.45 -20.89
C SER A 131 -1.30 -21.71 -20.03
N SER A 132 -2.53 -22.25 -20.04
CA SER A 132 -2.77 -23.64 -19.65
C SER A 132 -1.90 -24.54 -20.54
N PRO A 133 -1.05 -25.43 -19.99
CA PRO A 133 -0.28 -26.35 -20.82
C PRO A 133 -1.25 -27.30 -21.52
N GLN A 134 -1.39 -27.14 -22.84
CA GLN A 134 -2.05 -28.16 -23.66
C GLN A 134 -1.14 -29.39 -23.69
N LEU A 135 -1.38 -30.34 -22.78
CA LEU A 135 -0.82 -31.68 -22.86
C LEU A 135 -1.29 -32.31 -24.19
N ARG A 136 -0.41 -32.31 -25.19
CA ARG A 136 -0.59 -33.18 -26.36
C ARG A 136 -0.34 -34.61 -25.91
N ILE A 137 -1.41 -35.37 -25.72
CA ILE A 137 -1.32 -36.82 -25.63
C ILE A 137 -0.95 -37.32 -27.02
N VAL A 138 0.31 -37.73 -27.20
CA VAL A 138 0.73 -38.53 -28.34
C VAL A 138 0.21 -39.94 -28.07
N LYS A 139 -0.68 -40.44 -28.93
CA LYS A 139 -1.04 -41.86 -28.94
C LYS A 139 -0.12 -42.57 -29.91
N ASP A 140 0.59 -43.57 -29.41
CA ASP A 140 1.31 -44.58 -30.21
C ASP A 140 0.32 -45.46 -31.00
#